data_AF-A0A4V4HFR2-F1
#
_entry.id   AF-A0A4V4HFR2-F1
#
_cell.length_a   1.000
_cell.length_b   1.000
_cell.length_c   1.000
_cell.angle_alpha   90.00
_cell.angle_beta   90.00
_cell.angle_gamma   90.00
#
_symmetry.space_group_name_H-M   'P 1'
#
loop_
_entity.id
_entity.type
_entity.pdbx_description
1 polymer ?
#
loop_
_entity_poly.entity_id
_entity_poly.type
_entity_poly.pdbx_seq_one_letter_code
_entity_poly.pdbx_strand_id
1 'polypeptide(L)'
;MQVESPEHALLQCMLDRETVEWRQELREVMQRERNWEIPVSLSSEEALDWVRRLIFDWEAVHEMAKFVYRVGKRWSKIPMYRMSGLLEEQGEN
;
A
#
# COMPACT_ATOMS: atom_id res chain seq x y z
N MET A 1 8.13 3.92 -18.70
CA MET A 1 7.35 3.17 -17.70
C MET A 1 7.79 3.67 -16.33
N GLN A 2 6.96 4.40 -15.60
CA GLN A 2 7.26 4.69 -14.19
C GLN A 2 7.22 3.37 -13.45
N VAL A 3 8.33 2.98 -12.84
CA VAL A 3 8.38 1.76 -12.01
C VAL A 3 7.64 2.10 -10.72
N GLU A 4 6.53 1.42 -10.47
CA GLU A 4 5.79 1.55 -9.23
C GLU A 4 6.69 1.15 -8.05
N SER A 5 6.83 2.00 -7.05
CA SER A 5 7.63 1.66 -5.86
C SER A 5 6.82 0.78 -4.91
N PRO A 6 7.48 -0.06 -4.08
CA PRO A 6 6.78 -0.86 -3.07
C PRO A 6 5.92 -0.03 -2.11
N GLU A 7 6.36 1.17 -1.74
CA GLU A 7 5.63 2.12 -0.89
C GLU A 7 4.36 2.61 -1.59
N HIS A 8 4.48 2.93 -2.87
CA HIS A 8 3.33 3.30 -3.69
C HIS A 8 2.34 2.14 -3.78
N ALA A 9 2.79 0.94 -4.14
CA ALA A 9 1.93 -0.24 -4.17
C ALA A 9 1.25 -0.47 -2.80
N LEU A 10 1.99 -0.39 -1.69
CA LEU A 10 1.43 -0.57 -0.35
C LEU A 10 0.31 0.45 -0.04
N LEU A 11 0.51 1.73 -0.38
CA LEU A 11 -0.43 2.81 -0.08
C LEU A 11 -1.47 3.11 -1.17
N GLN A 12 -1.37 2.51 -2.36
CA GLN A 12 -2.24 2.85 -3.50
C GLN A 12 -2.83 1.63 -4.23
N CYS A 13 -2.30 0.43 -4.01
CA CYS A 13 -2.74 -0.76 -4.76
C CYS A 13 -4.22 -1.11 -4.54
N MET A 14 -4.97 -1.24 -5.63
CA MET A 14 -6.40 -1.56 -5.65
C MET A 14 -6.71 -3.02 -6.00
N LEU A 15 -5.72 -3.93 -5.87
CA LEU A 15 -5.84 -5.33 -6.30
C LEU A 15 -6.97 -6.10 -5.61
N ASP A 16 -7.28 -5.80 -4.34
CA ASP A 16 -8.36 -6.46 -3.61
C ASP A 16 -9.03 -5.56 -2.57
N ARG A 17 -10.33 -5.82 -2.33
CA ARG A 17 -11.19 -5.01 -1.47
C ARG A 17 -10.73 -4.93 -0.02
N GLU A 18 -10.26 -6.04 0.57
CA GLU A 18 -9.81 -6.07 1.97
C GLU A 18 -8.61 -5.12 2.19
N THR A 19 -7.65 -5.12 1.26
CA THR A 19 -6.51 -4.20 1.29
C THR A 19 -6.95 -2.72 1.19
N VAL A 20 -7.98 -2.42 0.39
CA VAL A 20 -8.54 -1.07 0.29
C VAL A 20 -9.19 -0.64 1.61
N GLU A 21 -9.96 -1.51 2.24
CA GLU A 21 -10.62 -1.25 3.52
C GLU A 21 -9.59 -1.01 4.64
N TRP A 22 -8.57 -1.85 4.78
CA TRP A 22 -7.53 -1.63 5.80
C TRP A 22 -6.72 -0.34 5.61
N ARG A 23 -6.58 0.11 4.37
CA ARG A 23 -5.93 1.37 4.10
C ARG A 23 -6.84 2.55 4.46
N GLN A 24 -8.15 2.45 4.22
CA GLN A 24 -9.10 3.44 4.72
C GLN A 24 -9.09 3.49 6.25
N GLU A 25 -9.06 2.33 6.92
CA GLU A 25 -8.88 2.26 8.39
C GLU A 25 -7.60 2.99 8.83
N LEU A 26 -6.46 2.74 8.19
CA LEU A 26 -5.21 3.44 8.50
C LEU A 26 -5.37 4.96 8.36
N ARG A 27 -5.97 5.43 7.27
CA ARG A 27 -6.21 6.88 7.04
C ARG A 27 -7.11 7.48 8.12
N GLU A 28 -8.19 6.81 8.46
CA GLU A 28 -9.13 7.26 9.49
C GLU A 28 -8.48 7.33 10.87
N VAL A 29 -7.68 6.33 11.22
CA VAL A 29 -6.95 6.30 12.51
C VAL A 29 -5.93 7.44 12.55
N MET A 30 -5.15 7.63 11.48
CA MET A 30 -4.18 8.73 11.40
C MET A 30 -4.85 10.10 11.45
N GLN A 31 -6.00 10.26 10.80
CA GLN A 31 -6.76 11.50 10.87
C GLN A 31 -7.30 11.75 12.29
N ARG A 32 -7.90 10.73 12.92
CA ARG A 32 -8.52 10.86 14.24
C ARG A 32 -7.49 11.12 15.35
N GLU A 33 -6.37 10.41 15.32
CA GLU A 33 -5.40 10.39 16.42
C GLU A 33 -4.29 11.43 16.25
N ARG A 34 -3.98 11.79 15.00
CA ARG A 34 -2.82 12.64 14.66
C ARG A 34 -3.18 13.86 13.81
N ASN A 35 -4.44 14.00 13.38
CA ASN A 35 -4.88 15.00 12.41
C ASN A 35 -4.05 14.97 11.11
N TRP A 36 -3.65 13.76 10.71
CA TRP A 36 -2.87 13.52 9.50
C TRP A 36 -3.79 13.09 8.36
N GLU A 37 -3.98 13.98 7.39
CA GLU A 37 -4.73 13.69 6.17
C GLU A 37 -3.81 13.01 5.14
N ILE A 38 -3.72 11.68 5.19
CA ILE A 38 -3.01 10.91 4.16
C ILE A 38 -3.83 10.95 2.86
N PRO A 39 -3.29 11.52 1.76
CA PRO A 39 -3.98 11.59 0.48
C PRO A 39 -4.46 10.23 -0.03
N VAL A 40 -5.60 10.26 -0.71
CA VAL A 40 -6.14 9.07 -1.39
C VAL A 40 -5.29 8.70 -2.59
N SER A 41 -4.81 9.70 -3.34
CA SER A 41 -3.91 9.54 -4.49
C SER A 41 -2.53 10.07 -4.10
N LEU A 42 -1.49 9.27 -4.34
CA LEU A 42 -0.10 9.60 -4.03
C LEU A 42 0.74 9.33 -5.27
N SER A 43 1.66 10.22 -5.61
CA SER A 43 2.80 9.89 -6.46
C SER A 43 3.75 8.92 -5.73
N SER A 44 4.67 8.28 -6.45
CA SER A 44 5.66 7.39 -5.81
C SER A 44 6.54 8.11 -4.79
N GLU A 45 6.88 9.39 -5.02
CA GLU A 45 7.64 10.21 -4.09
C GLU A 45 6.84 10.53 -2.81
N GLU A 46 5.57 10.91 -2.95
CA GLU A 46 4.70 11.18 -1.80
C GLU A 46 4.43 9.90 -1.01
N ALA A 47 4.26 8.76 -1.68
CA ALA A 47 4.10 7.47 -0.99
C ALA A 47 5.32 7.12 -0.14
N LEU A 48 6.52 7.33 -0.66
CA LEU A 48 7.76 7.15 0.10
C LEU A 48 7.84 8.10 1.30
N ASP A 49 7.48 9.36 1.13
CA ASP A 49 7.46 10.34 2.23
C ASP A 49 6.47 9.93 3.33
N TRP A 50 5.26 9.50 2.97
CA TRP A 50 4.26 9.04 3.92
C TRP A 50 4.67 7.77 4.65
N VAL A 51 5.22 6.78 3.95
CA VAL A 51 5.72 5.56 4.59
C VAL A 51 6.82 5.90 5.61
N ARG A 52 7.74 6.81 5.27
CA ARG A 52 8.77 7.27 6.21
C ARG A 52 8.15 7.94 7.45
N ARG A 53 7.20 8.85 7.26
CA ARG A 53 6.49 9.51 8.38
C ARG A 53 5.80 8.50 9.29
N LEU A 54 5.14 7.50 8.72
CA LEU A 54 4.41 6.47 9.46
C LEU A 54 5.32 5.50 10.22
N ILE A 55 6.49 5.16 9.67
CA ILE A 55 7.42 4.21 10.29
C ILE A 55 8.30 4.87 11.36
N PHE A 56 8.68 6.14 11.15
CA PHE A 56 9.58 6.85 12.07
C PHE A 56 8.86 7.68 13.14
N ASP A 57 7.54 7.63 13.18
CA ASP A 57 6.76 8.16 14.30
C ASP A 57 6.36 7.04 15.28
N TRP A 58 6.73 7.19 16.55
CA TRP A 58 6.55 6.16 17.58
C TRP A 58 5.09 5.79 17.84
N GLU A 59 4.17 6.73 17.69
CA GLU A 59 2.75 6.47 17.93
C GLU A 59 2.12 5.87 16.66
N ALA A 60 2.48 6.35 15.47
CA ALA A 60 1.94 5.85 14.21
C ALA A 60 2.49 4.47 13.79
N VAL A 61 3.74 4.13 14.17
CA VAL A 61 4.42 2.90 13.71
C VAL A 61 3.66 1.64 14.10
N HIS A 62 2.95 1.66 15.22
CA HIS A 62 2.15 0.52 15.67
C HIS A 62 0.99 0.23 14.71
N GLU A 63 0.27 1.26 14.28
CA GLU A 63 -0.82 1.14 13.32
C GLU A 63 -0.30 0.79 11.92
N MET A 64 0.81 1.40 11.53
CA MET A 64 1.50 1.06 10.27
C MET A 64 1.94 -0.41 10.25
N ALA A 65 2.51 -0.92 11.33
CA ALA A 65 2.95 -2.33 11.43
C ALA A 65 1.77 -3.30 11.35
N LYS A 66 0.65 -3.01 12.02
CA LYS A 66 -0.60 -3.80 11.92
C LYS A 66 -1.10 -3.84 10.47
N PHE A 67 -1.15 -2.68 9.82
CA PHE A 67 -1.56 -2.56 8.43
C PHE A 67 -0.67 -3.38 7.49
N VAL A 68 0.65 -3.18 7.55
CA VAL A 68 1.62 -3.92 6.71
C VAL A 68 1.51 -5.43 6.91
N TYR A 69 1.36 -5.89 8.16
CA TYR A 69 1.17 -7.31 8.44
C TYR A 69 -0.09 -7.88 7.79
N ARG A 70 -1.23 -7.17 7.89
CA ARG A 70 -2.51 -7.62 7.29
C ARG A 70 -2.39 -7.70 5.77
N VAL A 71 -1.85 -6.66 5.13
CA VAL A 71 -1.62 -6.62 3.68
C VAL A 71 -0.68 -7.73 3.24
N GLY A 72 0.48 -7.86 3.88
CA GLY A 72 1.46 -8.90 3.54
C GLY A 72 0.89 -10.32 3.68
N LYS A 73 0.12 -10.58 4.75
CA LYS A 73 -0.57 -11.88 4.96
C LYS A 73 -1.67 -12.14 3.95
N ARG A 74 -2.36 -11.11 3.47
CA ARG A 74 -3.37 -11.23 2.42
C ARG A 74 -2.71 -11.55 1.09
N TRP A 75 -1.71 -10.76 0.71
CA TRP A 75 -1.00 -10.92 -0.55
C TRP A 75 -0.23 -12.22 -0.63
N SER A 76 0.31 -12.74 0.49
CA SER A 76 0.95 -14.06 0.50
C SER A 76 0.00 -15.22 0.15
N LYS A 77 -1.32 -15.01 0.25
CA LYS A 77 -2.35 -15.98 -0.12
C LYS A 77 -2.88 -15.79 -1.53
N ILE A 78 -2.60 -14.65 -2.16
CA ILE A 78 -2.97 -14.39 -3.55
C ILE A 78 -1.91 -15.10 -4.41
N PRO A 79 -2.30 -16.08 -5.25
CA PRO A 79 -1.33 -16.72 -6.13
C PRO A 79 -0.74 -15.66 -7.07
N MET A 80 0.58 -15.45 -6.98
CA MET A 80 1.33 -14.51 -7.84
C MET A 80 1.08 -14.75 -9.35
N TYR A 81 0.60 -15.95 -9.71
CA TYR A 81 0.41 -16.43 -11.08
C TYR A 81 -0.93 -16.03 -11.74
N ARG A 82 -1.78 -15.22 -11.09
CA ARG A 82 -3.00 -14.66 -11.70
C ARG A 82 -2.85 -13.20 -12.14
N MET A 83 -1.62 -12.67 -12.21
CA MET A 83 -1.33 -11.45 -12.96
C MET A 83 -1.04 -11.78 -14.43
N SER A 84 -1.99 -12.43 -15.10
CA SER A 84 -1.89 -12.86 -16.51
C SER A 84 -1.78 -11.69 -17.51
N GLY A 85 -1.78 -10.43 -17.06
CA GLY A 85 -1.64 -9.25 -17.92
C GLY A 85 -0.26 -8.59 -17.94
N LEU A 86 0.72 -9.07 -17.17
CA LEU A 86 2.06 -8.46 -17.08
C LEU A 86 3.18 -9.27 -17.73
N LEU A 87 2.89 -10.51 -18.16
CA LEU A 87 3.87 -11.41 -18.78
C LEU A 87 3.48 -11.88 -20.19
N GLU A 88 2.37 -11.40 -20.76
CA GLU A 88 1.88 -11.83 -22.09
C GLU A 88 2.23 -10.88 -23.25
N GLU A 89 3.08 -9.87 -23.07
CA GLU A 89 3.62 -9.10 -24.19
C GLU A 89 5.15 -9.07 -24.17
N GLN A 90 5.78 -10.24 -24.33
CA GLN A 90 7.10 -10.39 -24.95
C GLN A 90 7.37 -11.88 -25.22
N GLY A 91 6.77 -12.41 -26.28
CA GLY A 91 6.99 -13.80 -26.69
C GLY A 91 6.20 -14.23 -27.92
N GLU A 92 6.73 -13.88 -29.09
CA GLU A 92 6.69 -14.66 -30.35
C GLU A 92 5.33 -15.04 -30.97
N ASN A 93 4.92 -14.29 -32.01
CA ASN A 93 5.06 -14.70 -33.43
C ASN A 93 4.73 -13.55 -34.39
#